data_AF-A0A662UMR1-F1
#
_entry.id   AF-A0A662UMR1-F1
#
_cell.length_a   1.000
_cell.length_b   1.000
_cell.length_c   1.000
_cell.angle_alpha   90.00
_cell.angle_beta   90.00
_cell.angle_gamma   90.00
#
_symmetry.space_group_name_H-M   'P 1'
#
loop_
_entity.id
_entity.type
_entity.pdbx_description
1 polymer ?
#
loop_
_entity_poly.entity_id
_entity_poly.type
_entity_poly.pdbx_seq_one_letter_code
_entity_poly.pdbx_strand_id
1 'polypeptide(L)' 'MGDIRGEQVLHELSRKVYWLGRVYMAAVVEEVPEAYESVDEVVKIAHVVGIAKKVVRMVPLAVVKG' A
#
# COMPACT_ATOMS: atom_id res chain seq x y z
N MET A 1 -21.17 -0.33 0.68
CA MET A 1 -19.80 -0.31 1.25
C MET A 1 -19.38 -1.76 1.34
N GLY A 2 -18.55 -2.24 0.41
CA GLY A 2 -18.26 -3.66 0.27
C GLY A 2 -17.54 -4.22 1.49
N ASP A 3 -17.94 -5.41 1.91
CA ASP A 3 -17.39 -6.18 3.03
C ASP A 3 -15.95 -6.62 2.70
N ILE A 4 -14.98 -5.71 2.82
CA ILE A 4 -13.56 -6.03 2.68
C ILE A 4 -13.10 -6.66 4.00
N ARG A 5 -13.12 -8.00 4.05
CA ARG A 5 -12.62 -8.75 5.19
C ARG A 5 -11.10 -8.58 5.25
N GLY A 6 -10.58 -7.96 6.32
CA GLY A 6 -9.14 -7.71 6.47
C GLY A 6 -8.25 -8.95 6.34
N GLU A 7 -8.80 -10.16 6.51
CA GLU A 7 -8.09 -11.42 6.27
C GLU A 7 -7.74 -11.62 4.79
N GLN A 8 -8.63 -11.23 3.87
CA GLN A 8 -8.37 -11.30 2.44
C GLN A 8 -7.26 -10.34 2.04
N VAL A 9 -7.26 -9.14 2.64
CA VAL A 9 -6.22 -8.12 2.42
C VAL A 9 -4.86 -8.61 2.90
N LEU A 10 -4.80 -9.18 4.11
CA LEU A 10 -3.56 -9.79 4.61
C LEU A 10 -3.10 -10.91 3.71
N HIS A 11 -4.00 -11.79 3.27
CA HIS A 11 -3.66 -12.90 2.38
C HIS A 11 -3.13 -12.41 1.02
N GLU A 12 -3.64 -11.30 0.50
CA GLU A 12 -3.13 -10.67 -0.73
C GLU A 12 -1.80 -9.94 -0.55
N LEU A 13 -1.62 -9.23 0.56
CA LEU A 13 -0.37 -8.54 0.89
C LEU A 13 0.75 -9.54 1.20
N SER A 14 0.45 -10.61 1.93
CA SER A 14 1.39 -11.69 2.28
C SER A 14 1.98 -12.38 1.05
N ARG A 15 1.22 -12.45 -0.06
CA ARG A 15 1.71 -12.99 -1.33
C ARG A 15 2.74 -12.10 -2.02
N LYS A 16 2.81 -10.82 -1.66
CA LYS A 16 3.69 -9.83 -2.29
C LYS A 16 4.83 -9.39 -1.38
N VAL A 17 4.62 -9.37 -0.06
CA VAL A 17 5.54 -8.79 0.93
C VAL A 17 5.42 -9.53 2.27
N TYR A 18 6.53 -9.72 2.98
CA TYR A 18 6.51 -10.29 4.33
C TYR A 18 5.98 -9.28 5.37
N TRP A 19 5.02 -9.69 6.19
CA TRP A 19 4.42 -8.84 7.23
C TRP A 19 4.87 -9.29 8.62
N LEU A 20 5.44 -8.39 9.41
CA LEU A 20 5.99 -8.69 10.74
C LEU A 20 5.41 -7.69 11.77
N GLY A 21 4.42 -8.10 12.57
CA GLY A 21 3.79 -7.24 13.58
C GLY A 21 2.50 -7.84 14.17
N ARG A 22 1.88 -7.16 15.16
CA ARG A 22 0.51 -7.50 15.60
C ARG A 22 -0.48 -6.94 14.60
N VAL A 23 -1.26 -7.81 13.96
CA VAL A 23 -2.27 -7.39 13.00
C VAL A 23 -3.54 -6.97 13.73
N TYR A 24 -3.82 -5.67 13.82
CA TYR A 24 -5.16 -5.20 14.12
C TYR A 24 -5.97 -5.19 12.81
N MET A 25 -6.95 -6.08 12.69
CA MET A 25 -7.72 -6.28 11.47
C MET A 25 -8.37 -5.00 10.93
N ALA A 26 -8.80 -4.09 11.81
CA ALA A 26 -9.33 -2.78 11.43
C ALA A 26 -8.27 -1.89 10.75
N ALA A 27 -7.04 -1.86 11.28
CA ALA A 27 -5.95 -1.08 10.70
C ALA A 27 -5.51 -1.62 9.32
N VAL A 28 -5.62 -2.93 9.09
CA VAL A 28 -5.36 -3.52 7.76
C VAL A 28 -6.38 -3.05 6.74
N VAL A 29 -7.66 -2.99 7.13
CA VAL A 29 -8.75 -2.55 6.24
C VAL A 29 -8.62 -1.06 5.90
N GLU A 30 -8.05 -0.24 6.78
CA GLU A 30 -7.73 1.16 6.47
C GLU A 30 -6.50 1.32 5.55
N GLU A 31 -5.65 0.30 5.44
CA GLU A 31 -4.39 0.32 4.69
C GLU A 31 -4.48 -0.41 3.34
N VAL A 32 -5.70 -0.78 2.94
CA VAL A 32 -5.95 -1.46 1.66
C VAL A 32 -5.53 -0.49 0.54
N PRO A 33 -4.76 -0.94 -0.47
CA PRO A 33 -4.38 -0.10 -1.60
C PRO A 33 -5.57 0.52 -2.33
N GLU A 34 -6.73 -0.14 -2.29
CA GLU A 34 -8.01 0.31 -2.88
C GLU A 34 -8.63 1.49 -2.13
N ALA A 35 -8.23 1.75 -0.89
CA ALA A 35 -8.64 2.92 -0.12
C ALA A 35 -7.88 4.19 -0.52
N TYR A 36 -6.78 4.05 -1.27
CA TYR A 36 -5.93 5.15 -1.70
C TYR A 36 -5.93 5.29 -3.22
N GLU A 37 -5.79 6.52 -3.68
CA GLU A 37 -5.47 6.81 -5.07
C GLU A 37 -4.15 6.13 -5.48
N SER A 38 -4.02 5.81 -6.77
CA SER A 38 -2.81 5.17 -7.29
C SER A 38 -1.56 6.02 -7.02
N VAL A 39 -0.65 5.52 -6.17
CA VAL A 39 0.63 6.20 -5.87
C VAL A 39 1.45 6.41 -7.14
N ASP A 40 1.38 5.50 -8.10
CA ASP A 40 2.07 5.63 -9.39
C ASP A 40 1.54 6.81 -10.21
N GLU A 41 0.23 7.09 -10.12
CA GLU A 41 -0.42 8.21 -10.79
C GLU A 41 -0.08 9.55 -10.13
N VAL A 42 -0.11 9.62 -8.80
CA VAL A 42 0.34 10.81 -8.05
C VAL A 42 1.78 11.18 -8.41
N VAL A 43 2.69 10.19 -8.40
CA VAL A 43 4.09 10.40 -8.75
C VAL A 43 4.25 10.78 -10.23
N LYS A 44 3.40 10.26 -11.13
CA LYS A 44 3.35 10.68 -12.55
C LYS A 44 2.97 12.14 -12.71
N ILE A 45 1.89 12.59 -12.07
CA ILE A 45 1.43 13.97 -12.16
C ILE A 45 2.51 14.91 -11.62
N ALA A 46 3.04 14.64 -10.43
CA ALA A 46 4.10 15.45 -9.82
C ALA A 46 5.34 15.62 -10.71
N HIS A 47 5.67 14.58 -11.48
CA HIS A 47 6.76 14.65 -12.45
C HIS A 47 6.44 15.47 -13.69
N VAL A 48 5.26 15.25 -14.27
CA VAL A 48 4.82 15.94 -15.49
C VAL A 48 4.67 17.44 -15.26
N VAL A 49 4.16 17.86 -14.10
CA VAL A 49 3.99 19.28 -13.76
C VAL A 49 5.28 19.93 -13.24
N GLY A 50 6.39 19.18 -13.17
CA GLY A 50 7.71 19.72 -12.84
C GLY A 50 7.97 20.01 -11.37
N ILE A 51 7.09 19.60 -10.45
CA ILE A 51 7.27 19.82 -9.00
C ILE A 51 8.18 18.77 -8.34
N ALA A 52 8.38 17.62 -8.99
CA ALA A 52 9.29 16.58 -8.55
C ALA A 52 9.96 15.85 -9.73
N LYS A 53 11.15 15.30 -9.54
CA LYS A 53 11.81 14.46 -10.54
C LYS A 53 11.65 12.99 -10.16
N LYS A 54 11.08 12.17 -11.04
CA LYS A 54 11.16 10.70 -10.87
C LYS A 54 12.61 10.25 -11.00
N VAL A 55 13.07 9.48 -10.02
CA VAL A 55 14.45 8.95 -10.00
C VAL A 55 14.43 7.42 -9.95
N VAL A 56 13.81 6.84 -8.94
CA VAL A 56 13.78 5.39 -8.72
C VAL A 56 12.46 4.99 -8.06
N ARG A 57 12.00 3.75 -8.32
CA ARG A 57 10.86 3.12 -7.64
C ARG A 57 11.36 1.91 -6.86
N MET A 58 11.03 1.87 -5.57
CA MET A 58 11.35 0.73 -4.72
C MET A 58 10.21 -0.29 -4.73
N VAL A 59 10.55 -1.56 -4.52
CA VAL A 59 9.59 -2.64 -4.27
C VAL A 59 9.79 -3.10 -2.82
N PRO A 60 8.75 -3.10 -1.98
CA PRO A 60 8.88 -3.48 -0.59
C PRO A 60 9.18 -4.98 -0.43
N LEU A 61 10.05 -5.32 0.51
CA LEU A 61 10.41 -6.71 0.87
C LEU A 61 9.73 -7.17 2.17
N ALA A 62 9.70 -6.30 3.17
CA ALA A 62 9.01 -6.54 4.43
C ALA A 62 8.37 -5.26 4.98
N VAL A 63 7.25 -5.40 5.69
CA VAL A 63 6.54 -4.32 6.39
C VAL A 63 6.48 -4.66 7.86
N VAL A 64 7.06 -3.80 8.70
CA VAL A 64 7.01 -3.89 10.16
C VAL A 64 6.17 -2.74 10.68
N LYS A 65 5.08 -3.03 11.39
CA LYS A 65 4.22 -2.04 12.03
C LYS A 65 4.08 -2.34 13.52
N GLY A 66 4.19 -1.31 14.34
CA GLY A 66 3.97 -1.31 15.79
C GLY A 66 2.76 -0.48 16.15
#